data_AF-A0A3D2X351-F1
#
_entry.id   AF-A0A3D2X351-F1
#
_cell.length_a   1.000
_cell.length_b   1.000
_cell.length_c   1.000
_cell.angle_alpha   90.00
_cell.angle_beta   90.00
_cell.angle_gamma   90.00
#
_symmetry.space_group_name_H-M   'P 1'
#
loop_
_entity.id
_entity.type
_entity.pdbx_description
1 polymer ?
#
loop_
_entity_poly.entity_id
_entity_poly.type
_entity_poly.pdbx_seq_one_letter_code
_entity_poly.pdbx_strand_id
1 'polypeptide(L)' 'MVNEMLCNLNQEKEIVVVTFRKEDQKGGAAREFYQQMGFVEGELCTEMNYPLQRFKRIPM' A
#
# COMPACT_ATOMS: atom_id res chain seq x y z
N MET A 1 -4.71 5.52 14.07
CA MET A 1 -3.38 4.90 13.89
C MET A 1 -2.83 5.13 12.48
N VAL A 2 -3.45 4.61 11.39
CA VAL A 2 -2.90 4.82 10.03
C VAL A 2 -3.09 6.25 9.52
N ASN A 3 -4.24 6.89 9.74
CA ASN A 3 -4.40 8.32 9.40
C ASN A 3 -3.39 9.20 10.13
N GLU A 4 -3.18 8.97 11.42
CA GLU A 4 -2.16 9.67 12.20
C GLU A 4 -0.76 9.47 11.60
N MET A 5 -0.40 8.25 11.21
CA MET A 5 0.87 8.00 10.50
C MET A 5 0.95 8.81 9.20
N LEU A 6 -0.11 8.83 8.39
CA LEU A 6 -0.16 9.58 7.13
C LEU A 6 -0.08 11.11 7.33
N CYS A 7 -0.60 11.63 8.44
CA CYS A 7 -0.46 13.04 8.82
C CYS A 7 0.96 13.40 9.26
N ASN A 8 1.71 12.45 9.81
CA ASN A 8 3.06 12.66 10.31
C ASN A 8 4.17 12.35 9.26
N LEU A 9 3.80 11.75 8.13
CA LEU A 9 4.72 11.56 7.00
C LEU A 9 4.80 12.84 6.16
N ASN A 10 5.92 12.99 5.43
CA ASN A 10 6.05 14.07 4.46
C ASN A 10 5.07 13.85 3.30
N GLN A 11 4.02 14.67 3.25
CA GLN A 11 2.94 14.57 2.26
C GLN A 11 3.34 15.04 0.86
N GLU A 12 4.48 15.70 0.71
CA GLU A 12 5.06 16.11 -0.58
C GLU A 12 5.88 14.97 -1.23
N LYS A 13 5.98 13.80 -0.58
CA LYS A 13 6.68 12.64 -1.09
C LYS A 13 5.71 11.49 -1.37
N GLU A 14 6.09 10.66 -2.34
CA GLU A 14 5.43 9.39 -2.57
C GLU A 14 5.48 8.52 -1.31
N ILE A 15 4.33 8.02 -0.88
CA ILE A 15 4.22 7.04 0.20
C ILE A 15 4.01 5.68 -0.43
N VAL A 16 4.84 4.70 -0.06
CA VAL A 16 4.75 3.33 -0.55
C VAL A 16 4.49 2.38 0.60
N VAL A 17 3.50 1.50 0.44
CA VAL A 17 3.28 0.35 1.31
C VAL A 17 3.44 -0.94 0.51
N VAL A 18 3.88 -2.02 1.15
CA VAL A 18 3.92 -3.34 0.54
C VAL A 18 2.77 -4.15 1.12
N THR A 19 1.92 -4.70 0.26
CA THR A 19 0.75 -5.50 0.64
C THR A 19 0.66 -6.77 -0.21
N PHE A 20 -0.28 -7.64 0.14
CA PHE A 20 -0.57 -8.87 -0.59
C PHE A 20 -1.04 -8.57 -2.03
N ARG A 21 -0.74 -9.50 -2.95
CA ARG A 21 -1.26 -9.43 -4.32
C ARG A 21 -2.76 -9.68 -4.38
N LYS A 22 -3.38 -9.33 -5.50
CA LYS A 22 -4.83 -9.47 -5.71
C LYS A 22 -5.30 -10.91 -5.59
N GLU A 23 -4.46 -11.85 -6.01
CA GLU A 23 -4.77 -13.28 -6.02
C GLU A 23 -4.59 -13.94 -4.65
N ASP A 24 -3.99 -13.23 -3.68
CA ASP A 24 -3.76 -13.76 -2.35
C ASP A 24 -5.03 -13.64 -1.50
N GLN A 25 -5.52 -14.78 -0.99
CA GLN A 25 -6.71 -14.85 -0.14
C GLN A 25 -6.60 -13.99 1.12
N LYS A 26 -5.38 -13.74 1.63
CA LYS A 26 -5.13 -12.88 2.80
C LYS A 26 -5.20 -11.39 2.46
N GLY A 27 -5.20 -11.05 1.17
CA GLY A 27 -5.02 -9.69 0.69
C GLY A 27 -6.28 -8.83 0.62
N GLY A 28 -7.47 -9.41 0.52
CA GLY A 28 -8.71 -8.67 0.23
C GLY A 28 -8.93 -7.45 1.13
N ALA A 29 -9.02 -7.68 2.45
CA ALA A 29 -9.26 -6.61 3.42
C ALA A 29 -8.13 -5.56 3.47
N ALA A 30 -6.86 -6.00 3.40
CA ALA A 30 -5.72 -5.08 3.44
C ALA A 30 -5.65 -4.20 2.19
N ARG A 31 -5.92 -4.77 1.01
CA ARG A 31 -5.92 -4.04 -0.27
C ARG A 31 -7.03 -3.00 -0.32
N GLU A 32 -8.26 -3.39 0.03
CA GLU A 32 -9.42 -2.49 0.09
C GLU A 32 -9.16 -1.32 1.05
N PHE A 33 -8.58 -1.60 2.22
CA PHE A 33 -8.23 -0.59 3.21
C PHE A 33 -7.28 0.49 2.65
N TYR A 34 -6.20 0.09 1.98
CA TYR A 34 -5.27 1.06 1.37
C TYR A 34 -5.88 1.80 0.18
N GLN A 35 -6.72 1.14 -0.63
CA GLN A 35 -7.42 1.79 -1.74
C GLN A 35 -8.37 2.88 -1.25
N GLN A 36 -9.11 2.65 -0.17
CA GLN A 36 -9.97 3.65 0.46
C GLN A 36 -9.19 4.87 0.98
N MET A 37 -7.89 4.71 1.24
CA MET A 37 -6.98 5.79 1.66
C MET A 37 -6.28 6.49 0.49
N GLY A 38 -6.64 6.16 -0.76
CA GLY A 38 -6.08 6.78 -1.96
C GLY A 38 -4.75 6.19 -2.43
N PHE A 39 -4.36 5.01 -1.94
CA PHE A 39 -3.25 4.27 -2.54
C PHE A 39 -3.71 3.55 -3.80
N VAL A 40 -2.84 3.53 -4.81
CA VAL A 40 -3.05 2.82 -6.07
C VAL A 40 -2.08 1.65 -6.22
N GLU A 41 -2.50 0.65 -6.99
CA GLU A 41 -1.67 -0.50 -7.31
C GLU A 41 -0.40 -0.08 -8.08
N GLY A 42 0.76 -0.51 -7.60
CA GLY A 42 2.07 -0.31 -8.23
C GLY A 42 2.73 -1.64 -8.61
N GLU A 43 4.07 -1.65 -8.67
CA GLU A 43 4.82 -2.83 -9.10
C GLU A 43 4.62 -4.07 -8.20
N LEU A 44 4.59 -5.24 -8.85
CA LEU A 44 4.72 -6.52 -8.15
C LEU A 44 6.13 -6.66 -7.59
N CYS A 45 6.25 -7.20 -6.39
CA CYS A 45 7.53 -7.46 -5.75
C CYS A 45 7.52 -8.82 -5.05
N THR A 46 8.69 -9.19 -4.54
CA THR A 46 8.87 -10.36 -3.69
C THR A 46 9.75 -9.94 -2.53
N GLU A 47 9.26 -10.09 -1.30
CA GLU A 47 10.05 -9.85 -0.09
C GLU A 47 9.92 -11.06 0.83
N MET A 48 11.01 -11.44 1.51
CA MET A 48 11.07 -12.66 2.34
C MET A 48 10.57 -13.93 1.62
N ASN A 49 10.85 -14.06 0.32
CA ASN A 49 10.37 -15.14 -0.56
C ASN A 49 8.84 -15.22 -0.71
N TYR A 50 8.11 -14.14 -0.43
CA TYR A 50 6.65 -14.08 -0.56
C TYR A 50 6.22 -13.10 -1.67
N PRO A 51 5.28 -13.50 -2.55
CA PRO A 51 4.79 -12.62 -3.62
C PRO A 51 3.92 -11.50 -3.04
N LEU A 52 4.34 -10.25 -3.27
CA LEU A 52 3.69 -9.04 -2.76
C LEU A 52 3.49 -8.02 -3.89
N GLN A 53 2.88 -6.89 -3.56
CA GLN A 53 2.68 -5.76 -4.46
C GLN A 53 2.89 -4.45 -3.70
N ARG A 54 3.58 -3.51 -4.32
CA ARG A 54 3.73 -2.14 -3.82
C ARG A 54 2.46 -1.35 -4.15
N PHE A 55 1.97 -0.60 -3.18
CA PHE A 55 0.87 0.34 -3.32
C PHE A 55 1.42 1.73 -3.08
N LYS A 56 1.07 2.69 -3.94
CA LYS A 56 1.67 4.03 -3.97
C LYS A 56 0.59 5.07 -3.75
N ARG A 57 0.88 6.08 -2.93
CA ARG A 57 0.08 7.28 -2.81
C ARG A 57 0.96 8.46 -3.20
N ILE A 58 0.61 9.09 -4.32
CA ILE A 58 1.36 10.20 -4.91
C ILE A 58 0.81 11.51 -4.29
N PRO A 59 1.68 12.48 -3.97
CA PRO A 59 1.25 13.84 -3.60
C PRO A 59 0.34 14.42 -4.68
N MET A 60 -0.71 15.14 -4.28
CA MET A 60 -1.53 15.92 -5.22
C MET A 60 -0.82 17.22 -5.61
#